data_AF-A0A7X5IWX1-F1
#
_entry.id   AF-A0A7X5IWX1-F1
#
_cell.length_a   1.000
_cell.length_b   1.000
_cell.length_c   1.000
_cell.angle_alpha   90.00
_cell.angle_beta   90.00
_cell.angle_gamma   90.00
#
_symmetry.space_group_name_H-M   'P 1'
#
loop_
_entity.id
_entity.type
_entity.pdbx_description
1 polymer ?
#
loop_
_entity_poly.entity_id
_entity_poly.type
_entity_poly.pdbx_seq_one_letter_code
_entity_poly.pdbx_strand_id
1 'polypeptide(L)'
;MATFKHISSKNADYGAAEQYLTFEHDEFTMKPTLDGNGRLVLRDDYRISSLNCGDEDFAIACMRSNLKYGKNQKREDVKSHHYIISFDPRDAPDNGLTVDRAQQLGEQFCKEQFPGHQALVCTHPDGHNHSGNIHVHIVINSLRIAEVPLLP
;
A
#
# COMPACT_ATOMS: atom_id res chain seq x y z
N MET A 1 -10.43 -3.93 -17.96
CA MET A 1 -11.14 -2.96 -17.07
C MET A 1 -10.59 -3.11 -15.65
N ALA A 2 -10.17 -2.01 -15.02
CA ALA A 2 -9.62 -2.05 -13.66
C ALA A 2 -10.71 -1.94 -12.58
N THR A 3 -10.48 -2.54 -11.41
CA THR A 3 -11.32 -2.37 -10.22
C THR A 3 -10.61 -1.54 -9.16
N PHE A 4 -11.39 -0.73 -8.43
CA PHE A 4 -10.90 0.10 -7.33
C PHE A 4 -11.56 -0.33 -6.03
N LYS A 5 -10.76 -0.69 -5.03
CA LYS A 5 -11.23 -1.16 -3.72
C LYS A 5 -10.71 -0.24 -2.62
N HIS A 6 -11.47 -0.10 -1.54
CA HIS A 6 -11.09 0.69 -0.36
C HIS A 6 -11.39 -0.10 0.92
N ILE A 7 -10.45 -0.07 1.85
CA ILE A 7 -10.54 -0.66 3.18
C ILE A 7 -10.03 0.37 4.19
N SER A 8 -10.78 0.60 5.27
CA SER A 8 -10.28 1.36 6.42
C SER A 8 -9.70 0.41 7.46
N SER A 9 -8.55 0.76 8.03
CA SER A 9 -7.86 -0.05 9.02
C SER A 9 -7.81 0.68 10.36
N LYS A 10 -8.16 -0.04 11.42
CA LYS A 10 -7.96 0.38 12.82
C LYS A 10 -6.71 -0.23 13.44
N ASN A 11 -5.92 -0.98 12.67
CA ASN A 11 -4.72 -1.64 13.15
C ASN A 11 -3.66 -0.60 13.55
N ALA A 12 -3.22 -0.65 14.80
CA ALA A 12 -2.21 0.26 15.32
C ALA A 12 -0.78 -0.10 14.85
N ASP A 13 -0.57 -1.31 14.35
CA ASP A 13 0.67 -1.72 13.71
C ASP A 13 0.68 -1.25 12.24
N TYR A 14 1.35 -0.12 11.99
CA TYR A 14 1.52 0.42 10.65
C TYR A 14 2.50 -0.41 9.79
N GLY A 15 3.38 -1.21 10.41
CA GLY A 15 4.32 -2.09 9.70
C GLY A 15 3.64 -3.34 9.10
N ALA A 16 2.50 -3.74 9.67
CA ALA A 16 1.72 -4.87 9.16
C ALA A 16 1.31 -4.72 7.69
N ALA A 17 1.05 -3.48 7.24
CA ALA A 17 0.72 -3.21 5.84
C ALA A 17 1.90 -3.51 4.92
N GLU A 18 3.09 -3.00 5.25
CA GLU A 18 4.30 -3.24 4.47
C GLU A 18 4.68 -4.72 4.44
N GLN A 19 4.59 -5.41 5.58
CA GLN A 19 4.83 -6.85 5.64
C GLN A 19 3.86 -7.64 4.75
N TYR A 20 2.57 -7.32 4.82
CA TYR A 20 1.56 -7.99 4.00
C TYR A 20 1.83 -7.85 2.49
N LEU A 21 2.31 -6.67 2.09
CA LEU A 21 2.53 -6.28 0.69
C LEU A 21 3.87 -6.76 0.11
N THR A 22 4.84 -7.09 0.96
CA THR A 22 6.21 -7.47 0.54
C THR A 22 6.53 -8.94 0.75
N PHE A 23 5.82 -9.63 1.64
CA PHE A 23 6.00 -11.06 1.89
C PHE A 23 4.84 -11.89 1.31
N GLU A 24 5.16 -13.10 0.88
CA GLU A 24 4.19 -14.09 0.44
C GLU A 24 3.31 -14.54 1.61
N HIS A 25 2.05 -14.86 1.30
CA HIS A 25 1.10 -15.38 2.27
C HIS A 25 0.40 -16.60 1.68
N ASP A 26 0.18 -17.60 2.53
CA ASP A 26 -0.65 -18.74 2.18
C ASP A 26 -2.12 -18.30 2.06
N GLU A 27 -2.70 -18.50 0.88
CA GLU A 27 -4.02 -17.96 0.52
C GLU A 27 -5.18 -18.57 1.33
N PHE A 28 -4.98 -19.73 1.96
CA PHE A 28 -6.01 -20.41 2.74
C PHE A 28 -5.97 -20.04 4.23
N THR A 29 -4.76 -19.86 4.77
CA THR A 29 -4.53 -19.59 6.19
C THR A 29 -4.30 -18.11 6.47
N MET A 30 -4.05 -17.29 5.44
CA MET A 30 -3.66 -15.88 5.52
C MET A 30 -2.39 -15.66 6.36
N LYS A 31 -1.59 -16.71 6.55
CA LYS A 31 -0.32 -16.64 7.29
C LYS A 31 0.82 -16.37 6.33
N PRO A 32 1.87 -15.64 6.75
CA PRO A 32 3.06 -15.47 5.93
C PRO A 32 3.70 -16.82 5.58
N THR A 33 4.16 -16.96 4.33
CA THR A 33 4.90 -18.12 3.86
C THR A 33 6.31 -18.11 4.48
N LEU A 34 6.74 -19.27 4.97
CA LEU A 34 8.07 -19.45 5.55
C LEU A 34 8.93 -20.37 4.68
N ASP A 35 10.21 -20.04 4.56
CA ASP A 35 11.21 -20.90 3.91
C ASP A 35 11.56 -22.12 4.79
N GLY A 36 12.43 -23.00 4.27
CA GLY A 36 12.90 -24.19 5.01
C GLY A 36 13.63 -23.90 6.33
N ASN A 37 14.00 -22.64 6.59
CA ASN A 37 14.62 -22.18 7.83
C ASN A 37 13.66 -21.40 8.74
N GLY A 38 12.37 -21.30 8.38
CA GLY A 38 11.37 -20.55 9.14
C GLY A 38 11.44 -19.03 8.93
N ARG A 39 12.08 -18.53 7.87
CA ARG A 39 12.15 -17.09 7.54
C ARG A 39 11.04 -16.70 6.57
N LEU A 40 10.58 -15.45 6.66
CA LEU A 40 9.58 -14.91 5.72
C LEU A 40 10.10 -14.94 4.28
N VAL A 41 9.24 -15.36 3.35
CA VAL A 41 9.51 -15.38 1.90
C VAL A 41 9.04 -14.06 1.30
N LEU A 42 9.93 -13.35 0.59
CA LEU A 42 9.59 -12.12 -0.14
C LEU A 42 8.76 -12.47 -1.38
N ARG A 43 7.82 -11.59 -1.74
CA ARG A 43 7.11 -11.68 -3.02
C ARG A 43 8.09 -11.46 -4.18
N ASP A 44 7.83 -12.12 -5.30
CA ASP A 44 8.55 -11.88 -6.53
C ASP A 44 8.05 -10.63 -7.28
N ASP A 45 9.00 -9.91 -7.89
CA ASP A 45 8.79 -8.75 -8.78
C ASP A 45 7.84 -7.65 -8.25
N TYR A 46 7.91 -7.34 -6.94
CA TYR A 46 7.20 -6.19 -6.39
C TYR A 46 7.99 -4.89 -6.53
N ARG A 47 7.29 -3.75 -6.47
CA ARG A 47 7.86 -2.41 -6.30
C ARG A 47 7.23 -1.76 -5.09
N ILE A 48 8.01 -1.00 -4.33
CA ILE A 48 7.52 -0.29 -3.16
C ILE A 48 8.16 1.08 -3.07
N SER A 49 7.37 2.08 -2.70
CA SER A 49 7.85 3.42 -2.41
C SER A 49 7.02 4.06 -1.30
N SER A 50 7.64 4.99 -0.58
CA SER A 50 6.96 5.82 0.41
C SER A 50 6.86 7.26 -0.09
N LEU A 51 5.75 7.93 0.24
CA LEU A 51 5.50 9.33 -0.07
C LEU A 51 5.27 10.11 1.21
N ASN A 52 5.78 11.35 1.26
CA ASN A 52 5.68 12.27 2.42
C ASN A 52 6.21 11.68 3.74
N CYS A 53 7.11 10.68 3.69
CA CYS A 53 7.71 10.06 4.87
C CYS A 53 9.12 10.59 5.21
N GLY A 54 9.69 11.46 4.36
CA GLY A 54 11.08 11.92 4.52
C GLY A 54 12.06 10.76 4.34
N ASP A 55 13.06 10.69 5.20
CA ASP A 55 14.06 9.60 5.24
C ASP A 55 13.61 8.41 6.11
N GLU A 56 12.34 8.37 6.52
CA GLU A 56 11.81 7.35 7.42
C GLU A 56 10.93 6.33 6.69
N ASP A 57 10.88 5.12 7.24
CA ASP A 57 9.89 4.12 6.84
C ASP A 57 8.47 4.61 7.14
N PHE A 58 7.52 4.18 6.31
CA PHE A 58 6.11 4.59 6.39
C PHE A 58 5.55 4.44 7.81
N ALA A 59 5.82 3.30 8.46
CA ALA A 59 5.31 3.02 9.80
C ALA A 59 5.82 4.01 10.85
N ILE A 60 7.13 4.28 10.86
CA ILE A 60 7.77 5.21 11.79
C ILE A 60 7.25 6.63 11.56
N ALA A 61 7.20 7.05 10.28
CA ALA A 61 6.71 8.35 9.89
C ALA A 61 5.26 8.56 10.37
N CYS A 62 4.38 7.58 10.16
CA CYS A 62 2.98 7.64 10.58
C CYS A 62 2.85 7.74 12.10
N MET A 63 3.53 6.87 12.85
CA MET A 63 3.48 6.85 14.31
C MET A 63 3.96 8.18 14.89
N ARG A 64 5.08 8.73 14.38
CA ARG A 64 5.63 10.01 14.83
C ARG A 64 4.68 11.17 14.56
N SER A 65 4.10 11.26 13.37
CA SER A 65 3.13 12.31 13.04
C SER A 65 1.89 12.21 13.92
N ASN A 66 1.33 11.02 14.09
CA ASN A 66 0.16 10.81 14.94
C ASN A 66 0.43 11.19 16.39
N LEU A 67 1.61 10.86 16.93
CA LEU A 67 2.03 11.29 18.26
C LEU A 67 2.16 12.81 18.35
N LYS A 68 2.86 13.43 17.39
CA LYS A 68 3.10 14.89 17.34
C LYS A 68 1.78 15.69 17.36
N TYR A 69 0.76 15.23 16.64
CA TYR A 69 -0.51 15.95 16.48
C TYR A 69 -1.64 15.43 17.39
N GLY A 70 -1.36 14.45 18.25
CA GLY A 70 -2.37 13.90 19.16
C GLY A 70 -3.52 13.17 18.44
N LYS A 71 -3.25 12.52 17.32
CA LYS A 71 -4.25 11.84 16.48
C LYS A 71 -4.10 10.33 16.55
N ASN A 72 -5.19 9.62 16.24
CA ASN A 72 -5.17 8.17 16.01
C ASN A 72 -4.67 7.33 17.21
N GLN A 73 -4.90 7.78 18.45
CA GLN A 73 -4.38 7.14 19.66
C GLN A 73 -5.32 6.07 20.24
N LYS A 74 -6.62 6.13 19.94
CA LYS A 74 -7.60 5.21 20.52
C LYS A 74 -7.78 3.98 19.65
N ARG A 75 -8.17 2.85 20.22
CA ARG A 75 -8.35 1.59 19.48
C ARG A 75 -9.39 1.71 18.35
N GLU A 76 -10.40 2.54 18.52
CA GLU A 76 -11.48 2.75 17.57
C GLU A 76 -11.12 3.67 16.39
N ASP A 77 -10.07 4.50 16.50
CA ASP A 77 -9.75 5.44 15.43
C ASP A 77 -9.22 4.70 14.20
N VAL A 78 -9.62 5.16 13.01
CA VAL A 78 -9.04 4.69 11.76
C VAL A 78 -7.60 5.20 11.67
N LYS A 79 -6.66 4.27 11.51
CA LYS A 79 -5.21 4.49 11.49
C LYS A 79 -4.71 4.74 10.08
N SER A 80 -5.20 3.91 9.15
CA SER A 80 -4.82 3.99 7.75
C SER A 80 -5.99 3.64 6.84
N HIS A 81 -5.88 4.06 5.58
CA HIS A 81 -6.78 3.68 4.51
C HIS A 81 -5.98 2.94 3.46
N HIS A 82 -6.48 1.80 3.01
CA HIS A 82 -5.86 0.96 2.00
C HIS A 82 -6.73 0.98 0.75
N TYR A 83 -6.18 1.50 -0.34
CA TYR A 83 -6.78 1.49 -1.65
C TYR A 83 -6.06 0.46 -2.53
N ILE A 84 -6.82 -0.23 -3.37
CA ILE A 84 -6.26 -1.24 -4.27
C ILE A 84 -6.80 -0.97 -5.68
N ILE A 85 -5.89 -0.74 -6.62
CA ILE A 85 -6.18 -0.74 -8.06
C ILE A 85 -5.80 -2.12 -8.57
N SER A 86 -6.75 -2.87 -9.07
CA SER A 86 -6.52 -4.18 -9.69
C SER A 86 -6.77 -4.06 -11.18
N PHE A 87 -5.71 -4.20 -11.97
CA PHE A 87 -5.79 -4.13 -13.43
C PHE A 87 -6.36 -5.42 -14.02
N ASP A 88 -6.82 -5.33 -15.26
CA ASP A 88 -7.22 -6.51 -16.03
C ASP A 88 -5.96 -7.31 -16.37
N PRO A 89 -5.94 -8.64 -16.24
CA PRO A 89 -4.75 -9.41 -16.60
C PRO A 89 -4.42 -9.29 -18.10
N ARG A 90 -5.38 -8.86 -18.94
CA ARG A 90 -5.15 -8.53 -20.34
C ARG A 90 -4.45 -7.18 -20.56
N ASP A 91 -4.40 -6.29 -19.57
CA ASP A 91 -3.75 -4.99 -19.73
C ASP A 91 -2.23 -5.15 -19.95
N ALA A 92 -1.61 -6.22 -19.44
CA ALA A 92 -0.21 -6.53 -19.73
C ALA A 92 0.02 -6.92 -21.21
N PRO A 93 -0.61 -7.97 -21.77
CA PRO A 93 -0.40 -8.36 -23.17
C PRO A 93 -1.04 -7.41 -24.18
N ASP A 94 -2.22 -6.87 -23.91
CA ASP A 94 -2.99 -6.09 -24.89
C ASP A 94 -2.63 -4.59 -24.86
N ASN A 95 -2.23 -4.06 -23.69
CA ASN A 95 -1.97 -2.63 -23.48
C ASN A 95 -0.54 -2.31 -23.01
N GLY A 96 0.31 -3.33 -22.85
CA GLY A 96 1.72 -3.15 -22.44
C GLY A 96 1.91 -2.70 -21.00
N LEU A 97 0.93 -2.95 -20.11
CA LEU A 97 1.05 -2.62 -18.70
C LEU A 97 2.14 -3.48 -18.03
N THR A 98 3.17 -2.82 -17.50
CA THR A 98 4.21 -3.46 -16.69
C THR A 98 4.03 -3.13 -15.21
N VAL A 99 4.70 -3.89 -14.32
CA VAL A 99 4.76 -3.58 -12.88
C VAL A 99 5.28 -2.16 -12.64
N ASP A 100 6.36 -1.76 -13.33
CA ASP A 100 6.92 -0.41 -13.19
C ASP A 100 5.94 0.68 -13.65
N ARG A 101 5.21 0.44 -14.74
CA ARG A 101 4.20 1.38 -15.23
C ARG A 101 3.02 1.49 -14.26
N ALA A 102 2.57 0.37 -13.72
CA ALA A 102 1.52 0.34 -12.70
C ALA A 102 1.95 1.06 -11.41
N GLN A 103 3.19 0.87 -10.97
CA GLN A 103 3.76 1.59 -9.83
C GLN A 103 3.74 3.11 -10.05
N GLN A 104 4.18 3.59 -11.22
CA GLN A 104 4.13 5.01 -11.56
C GLN A 104 2.71 5.57 -11.55
N LEU A 105 1.73 4.83 -12.09
CA LEU A 105 0.32 5.21 -12.05
C LEU A 105 -0.19 5.30 -10.61
N GLY A 106 0.19 4.35 -9.75
CA GLY A 106 -0.12 4.36 -8.33
C GLY A 106 0.42 5.57 -7.58
N GLU A 107 1.69 5.88 -7.81
CA GLU A 107 2.36 7.04 -7.21
C GLU A 107 1.73 8.35 -7.68
N GLN A 108 1.44 8.47 -8.97
CA GLN A 108 0.76 9.64 -9.53
C GLN A 108 -0.63 9.80 -8.91
N PHE A 109 -1.43 8.74 -8.90
CA PHE A 109 -2.76 8.74 -8.28
C PHE A 109 -2.69 9.15 -6.81
N CYS A 110 -1.73 8.60 -6.06
CA CYS A 110 -1.58 8.94 -4.64
C CYS A 110 -1.23 10.42 -4.44
N LYS A 111 -0.35 11.00 -5.26
CA LYS A 111 0.02 12.42 -5.18
C LYS A 111 -1.17 13.34 -5.50
N GLU A 112 -1.98 12.97 -6.49
CA GLU A 112 -3.12 13.78 -6.93
C GLU A 112 -4.34 13.66 -5.99
N GLN A 113 -4.65 12.44 -5.53
CA GLN A 113 -5.87 12.16 -4.78
C GLN A 113 -5.68 12.22 -3.26
N PHE A 114 -4.47 11.96 -2.76
CA PHE A 114 -4.15 11.98 -1.33
C PHE A 114 -2.98 12.94 -1.01
N PRO A 115 -3.00 14.18 -1.51
CA PRO A 115 -1.92 15.13 -1.25
C PRO A 115 -1.76 15.37 0.25
N GLY A 116 -0.49 15.42 0.69
CA GLY A 116 -0.12 15.68 2.09
C GLY A 116 -0.34 14.53 3.06
N HIS A 117 -0.82 13.36 2.62
CA HIS A 117 -0.81 12.15 3.43
C HIS A 117 0.53 11.43 3.32
N GLN A 118 1.03 10.91 4.43
CA GLN A 118 2.06 9.87 4.40
C GLN A 118 1.47 8.64 3.71
N ALA A 119 2.19 8.05 2.77
CA ALA A 119 1.70 6.92 2.00
C ALA A 119 2.78 5.87 1.73
N LEU A 120 2.32 4.64 1.56
CA LEU A 120 3.06 3.50 1.01
C LEU A 120 2.37 3.08 -0.28
N VAL A 121 3.11 3.03 -1.39
CA VAL A 121 2.62 2.55 -2.69
C VAL A 121 3.40 1.29 -3.04
N CYS A 122 2.71 0.15 -3.10
CA CYS A 122 3.30 -1.12 -3.46
C CYS A 122 2.59 -1.71 -4.69
N THR A 123 3.34 -2.24 -5.64
CA THR A 123 2.81 -2.94 -6.81
C THR A 123 3.36 -4.36 -6.85
N HIS A 124 2.51 -5.34 -7.12
CA HIS A 124 2.94 -6.73 -7.33
C HIS A 124 2.08 -7.44 -8.38
N PRO A 125 2.64 -8.41 -9.15
CA PRO A 125 1.95 -9.11 -10.24
C PRO A 125 1.25 -10.42 -9.84
N ASP A 126 1.38 -10.84 -8.59
CA ASP A 126 0.92 -12.14 -8.07
C ASP A 126 -0.56 -12.15 -7.67
N GLY A 127 -1.42 -11.44 -8.42
CA GLY A 127 -2.83 -11.26 -8.08
C GLY A 127 -3.56 -12.52 -7.65
N HIS A 128 -4.61 -12.37 -6.83
CA HIS A 128 -5.29 -13.47 -6.11
C HIS A 128 -5.41 -14.77 -6.94
N ASN A 129 -4.96 -15.91 -6.38
CA ASN A 129 -4.87 -17.22 -7.03
C ASN A 129 -3.93 -17.29 -8.24
N HIS A 130 -2.83 -16.53 -8.24
CA HIS A 130 -1.93 -16.40 -9.40
C HIS A 130 -2.67 -16.01 -10.69
N SER A 131 -3.71 -15.18 -10.57
CA SER A 131 -4.53 -14.72 -11.71
C SER A 131 -3.76 -13.87 -12.72
N GLY A 132 -2.54 -13.44 -12.36
CA GLY A 132 -1.66 -12.64 -13.20
C GLY A 132 -2.07 -11.16 -13.25
N ASN A 133 -3.03 -10.76 -12.41
CA ASN A 133 -3.42 -9.37 -12.28
C ASN A 133 -2.31 -8.57 -11.60
N ILE A 134 -1.92 -7.46 -12.22
CA ILE A 134 -1.08 -6.46 -11.56
C ILE A 134 -1.96 -5.67 -10.59
N HIS A 135 -1.53 -5.61 -9.33
CA HIS A 135 -2.19 -4.84 -8.28
C HIS A 135 -1.30 -3.69 -7.84
N VAL A 136 -1.92 -2.53 -7.62
CA VAL A 136 -1.32 -1.38 -6.95
C VAL A 136 -2.04 -1.18 -5.63
N HIS A 137 -1.32 -1.26 -4.54
CA HIS A 137 -1.76 -1.04 -3.17
C HIS A 137 -1.26 0.33 -2.71
N ILE A 138 -2.19 1.20 -2.29
CA ILE A 138 -1.89 2.54 -1.77
C ILE A 138 -2.40 2.58 -0.35
N VAL A 139 -1.49 2.62 0.63
CA VAL A 139 -1.82 2.71 2.05
C VAL A 139 -1.47 4.11 2.53
N ILE A 140 -2.45 4.87 2.98
CA ILE A 140 -2.24 6.23 3.51
C ILE A 140 -2.46 6.27 5.01
N ASN A 141 -1.70 7.11 5.71
CA ASN A 141 -2.04 7.53 7.07
C ASN A 141 -3.41 8.24 7.03
N SER A 142 -4.31 7.96 7.97
CA SER A 142 -5.58 8.70 8.04
C SER A 142 -5.37 10.18 8.38
N LEU A 143 -4.21 10.51 8.96
CA LEU A 143 -3.76 11.88 9.17
C LEU A 143 -3.10 12.47 7.91
N ARG A 144 -3.63 13.62 7.46
CA ARG A 144 -2.96 14.51 6.51
C ARG A 144 -1.98 15.41 7.28
N ILE A 145 -0.71 15.41 6.89
CA ILE A 145 0.36 16.13 7.61
C ILE A 145 0.78 17.44 6.96
N ALA A 146 0.46 17.63 5.68
CA ALA A 146 0.76 18.86 4.95
C ALA A 146 -0.52 19.62 4.59
N GLU A 147 -0.41 20.94 4.52
CA GLU A 147 -1.45 21.77 3.91
C GLU A 147 -1.53 21.48 2.41
N VAL A 148 -2.75 21.43 1.92
CA VAL A 148 -3.04 21.25 0.50
C VAL A 148 -3.82 22.48 0.06
N PRO A 149 -3.37 23.18 -0.99
CA PRO A 149 -4.11 24.33 -1.52
C PRO A 149 -5.56 23.95 -1.79
N LEU A 150 -6.49 24.85 -1.46
CA LEU A 150 -7.87 24.70 -1.88
C LEU A 150 -7.90 24.64 -3.42
N LEU A 151 -8.61 23.66 -3.97
CA LEU A 151 -8.91 23.65 -5.40
C LEU A 151 -9.73 24.92 -5.73
N PRO A 152 -9.46 25.57 -6.87
CA PRO A 152 -10.17 26.77 -7.30
C PRO A 152 -11.69 26.54 -7.48
#